data_AF-A0A1R1LCI7-F1
#
_entry.id   AF-A0A1R1LCI7-F1
#
_cell.length_a   1.000
_cell.length_b   1.000
_cell.length_c   1.000
_cell.angle_alpha   90.00
_cell.angle_beta   90.00
_cell.angle_gamma   90.00
#
_symmetry.space_group_name_H-M   'P 1'
#
loop_
_entity.id
_entity.type
_entity.pdbx_description
1 polymer ?
#
loop_
_entity_poly.entity_id
_entity_poly.type
_entity_poly.pdbx_seq_one_letter_code
_entity_poly.pdbx_strand_id
1 'polypeptide(L)'
;MKHINKLDMEPWQFILYEVDGSDWIVDFPYSPLSYVDASMSIKLSEEEKLQAKENRQYLIEFSEKLRNNHKAFLERALDFNISIRYKELSQSA
;
A
#
# COMPACT_ATOMS: atom_id res chain seq x y z
N MET A 1 -2.41 -14.18 -15.27
CA MET A 1 -3.13 -13.69 -14.09
C MET A 1 -2.09 -13.11 -13.16
N LYS A 2 -2.28 -11.89 -12.64
CA LYS A 2 -1.31 -11.33 -11.69
C LYS A 2 -1.44 -12.08 -10.38
N HIS A 3 -0.35 -12.64 -9.86
CA HIS A 3 -0.35 -13.30 -8.56
C HIS A 3 -0.14 -12.24 -7.49
N ILE A 4 -1.09 -12.09 -6.56
CA ILE A 4 -1.03 -11.08 -5.51
C ILE A 4 -1.03 -11.79 -4.16
N ASN A 5 0.07 -11.65 -3.42
CA ASN A 5 0.24 -12.17 -2.08
C ASN A 5 0.16 -11.02 -1.07
N LYS A 6 -0.63 -11.17 -0.02
CA LYS A 6 -0.55 -10.26 1.13
C LYS A 6 0.62 -10.68 2.02
N LEU A 7 1.60 -9.80 2.21
CA LEU A 7 2.80 -10.10 3.00
C LEU A 7 2.67 -9.66 4.46
N ASP A 8 2.15 -8.45 4.70
CA ASP A 8 2.05 -7.86 6.04
C ASP A 8 0.89 -6.85 6.09
N MET A 9 0.46 -6.48 7.29
CA MET A 9 -0.59 -5.50 7.54
C MET A 9 -0.45 -4.92 8.94
N GLU A 10 -0.54 -3.59 9.04
CA GLU A 10 -0.76 -2.89 10.29
C GLU A 10 -2.11 -2.16 10.21
N PRO A 11 -3.09 -2.51 11.07
CA PRO A 11 -4.41 -1.91 11.06
C PRO A 11 -4.37 -0.38 11.03
N TRP A 12 -5.19 0.23 10.17
CA TRP A 12 -5.29 1.69 9.98
C TRP A 12 -4.04 2.38 9.45
N GLN A 13 -2.96 1.64 9.16
CA GLN A 13 -1.70 2.21 8.72
C GLN A 13 -1.33 1.74 7.31
N PHE A 14 -1.25 0.44 7.07
CA PHE A 14 -0.92 -0.08 5.75
C PHE A 14 -1.31 -1.56 5.56
N ILE A 15 -1.40 -1.97 4.29
CA ILE A 15 -1.37 -3.38 3.89
C ILE A 15 -0.31 -3.55 2.80
N LEU A 16 0.65 -4.45 3.02
CA LEU A 16 1.73 -4.73 2.07
C LEU A 16 1.39 -5.97 1.24
N TYR A 17 1.55 -5.84 -0.07
CA TYR A 17 1.36 -6.90 -1.05
C TYR A 17 2.61 -7.13 -1.87
N GLU A 18 2.84 -8.38 -2.26
CA GLU A 18 3.74 -8.76 -3.32
C GLU A 18 2.94 -9.13 -4.58
N VAL A 19 3.37 -8.58 -5.72
CA VAL A 19 2.76 -8.80 -7.03
C VAL A 19 3.78 -9.46 -7.95
N ASP A 20 3.37 -10.57 -8.55
CA ASP A 20 4.16 -11.35 -9.52
C ASP A 20 5.58 -11.70 -9.01
N GLY A 21 5.72 -11.87 -7.69
CA GLY A 21 6.95 -12.31 -7.02
C GLY A 21 8.09 -11.29 -6.97
N SER A 22 7.86 -10.03 -7.35
CA SER A 22 8.93 -9.02 -7.41
C SER A 22 8.49 -7.63 -6.97
N ASP A 23 7.27 -7.23 -7.32
CA ASP A 23 6.78 -5.89 -7.03
C ASP A 23 6.14 -5.84 -5.65
N TRP A 24 6.54 -4.86 -4.84
CA TRP A 24 5.93 -4.61 -3.55
C TRP A 24 5.06 -3.39 -3.65
N ILE A 25 3.77 -3.57 -3.40
CA ILE A 25 2.76 -2.51 -3.47
C ILE A 25 2.11 -2.42 -2.09
N VAL A 26 2.03 -1.20 -1.57
CA VAL A 26 1.45 -0.93 -0.27
C VAL A 26 0.17 -0.13 -0.45
N ASP A 27 -0.90 -0.57 0.21
CA ASP A 27 -2.15 0.18 0.32
C ASP A 27 -2.14 0.98 1.62
N PHE A 28 -2.15 2.30 1.52
CA PHE A 28 -2.17 3.21 2.66
C PHE A 28 -3.57 3.83 2.82
N PRO A 29 -4.35 3.45 3.85
CA PRO A 29 -5.58 4.15 4.18
C PRO A 29 -5.28 5.59 4.62
N TYR A 30 -6.08 6.53 4.12
CA TYR A 30 -6.02 7.93 4.52
C TYR A 30 -7.38 8.60 4.38
N SER A 31 -7.57 9.71 5.10
CA SER A 31 -8.82 10.47 5.07
C SER A 31 -8.56 11.86 4.51
N PRO A 32 -8.76 12.11 3.20
CA PRO A 32 -8.57 13.46 2.62
C PRO A 32 -9.52 14.49 3.25
N LEU A 33 -10.68 14.02 3.71
CA LEU A 33 -11.67 14.74 4.50
C LEU A 33 -12.11 13.82 5.64
N SER A 34 -12.57 14.36 6.77
CA SER A 34 -12.89 13.60 7.98
C SER A 34 -13.98 12.53 7.81
N TYR A 35 -14.75 12.58 6.73
CA TYR A 35 -15.86 11.67 6.43
C TYR A 35 -15.61 10.83 5.16
N VAL A 36 -14.41 10.89 4.58
CA VAL A 36 -14.06 10.13 3.37
C VAL A 36 -12.96 9.16 3.73
N ASP A 37 -13.27 7.87 3.69
CA ASP A 37 -12.27 6.81 3.75
C ASP A 37 -11.73 6.57 2.34
N ALA A 38 -10.46 6.90 2.15
CA ALA A 38 -9.73 6.64 0.91
C ALA A 38 -8.53 5.72 1.21
N SER A 39 -7.95 5.19 0.14
CA SER A 39 -6.63 4.58 0.24
C SER A 39 -5.81 4.88 -1.00
N MET A 40 -4.50 4.85 -0.84
CA MET A 40 -3.54 5.11 -1.90
C MET A 40 -2.64 3.90 -2.04
N SER A 41 -2.65 3.28 -3.21
CA SER A 41 -1.75 2.19 -3.54
C SER A 41 -0.46 2.76 -4.14
N ILE A 42 0.68 2.45 -3.52
CA ILE A 42 2.00 2.93 -3.93
C ILE A 42 2.92 1.73 -4.16
N LYS A 43 3.61 1.70 -5.31
CA LYS A 43 4.71 0.77 -5.55
C LYS A 43 5.97 1.29 -4.86
N LEU A 44 6.59 0.42 -4.05
CA LEU A 44 7.85 0.72 -3.37
C LEU A 44 9.02 0.68 -4.37
N SER A 45 9.96 1.63 -4.24
CA SER A 45 11.26 1.53 -4.91
C SER A 45 12.09 0.40 -4.29
N GLU A 46 13.21 0.02 -4.92
CA GLU A 46 14.08 -1.01 -4.37
C GLU A 46 14.67 -0.60 -3.01
N GLU A 47 15.02 0.67 -2.83
CA GLU A 47 15.50 1.19 -1.54
C GLU A 47 14.44 1.09 -0.45
N GLU A 48 13.19 1.46 -0.78
CA GLU A 48 12.08 1.38 0.17
C GLU A 48 11.70 -0.07 0.49
N LYS A 49 11.82 -0.99 -0.48
CA LYS A 49 11.68 -2.44 -0.23
C LYS A 49 12.72 -2.93 0.77
N LEU A 50 13.98 -2.52 0.62
CA LEU A 50 15.04 -2.89 1.57
C LEU A 50 14.74 -2.35 2.97
N GLN A 51 14.35 -1.08 3.08
CA GLN A 51 13.97 -0.48 4.36
C GLN A 51 12.77 -1.19 5.00
N ALA A 52 11.73 -1.50 4.22
CA ALA A 52 10.54 -2.21 4.70
C ALA A 52 10.84 -3.66 5.12
N LYS A 53 11.78 -4.34 4.44
CA LYS A 53 12.25 -5.69 4.81
C LYS A 53 12.98 -5.71 6.14
N GLU A 54 13.83 -4.72 6.37
CA GLU A 54 14.65 -4.63 7.58
C GLU A 54 13.85 -4.12 8.78
N ASN A 55 12.94 -3.18 8.54
CA ASN A 55 12.22 -2.49 9.61
C ASN A 55 10.80 -2.10 9.20
N ARG A 56 9.82 -2.82 9.75
CA ARG A 56 8.39 -2.53 9.60
C ARG A 56 8.00 -1.09 9.97
N GLN A 57 8.71 -0.47 10.92
CA GLN A 57 8.48 0.91 11.36
C GLN A 57 8.58 1.92 10.20
N TYR A 58 9.38 1.60 9.16
CA TYR A 58 9.46 2.43 7.96
C TYR A 58 8.09 2.64 7.30
N LEU A 59 7.29 1.58 7.15
CA LEU A 59 5.96 1.66 6.53
C LEU A 59 4.95 2.39 7.42
N ILE A 60 5.11 2.27 8.74
CA ILE A 60 4.31 3.02 9.73
C ILE A 60 4.55 4.53 9.58
N GLU A 61 5.82 4.93 9.57
CA GLU A 61 6.21 6.34 9.38
C GLU A 61 5.83 6.86 8.00
N PHE A 62 5.90 6.01 6.96
CA PHE A 62 5.42 6.36 5.63
C PHE A 62 3.92 6.67 5.66
N SER A 63 3.13 5.78 6.27
CA SER A 63 1.68 5.97 6.43
C SER A 63 1.35 7.28 7.14
N GLU A 64 2.09 7.62 8.20
CA GLU A 64 1.92 8.91 8.89
C GLU A 64 2.23 10.11 7.99
N LYS A 65 3.36 10.08 7.28
CA LYS A 65 3.73 11.13 6.31
C LYS A 65 2.67 11.29 5.22
N LEU A 66 2.17 10.17 4.70
CA LEU A 66 1.12 10.14 3.68
C LEU A 66 -0.19 10.71 4.22
N ARG A 67 -0.65 10.29 5.40
CA ARG A 67 -1.89 10.83 5.99
C ARG A 67 -1.79 12.34 6.24
N ASN A 68 -0.64 12.81 6.71
CA ASN A 68 -0.41 14.23 6.99
C ASN A 68 -0.26 15.10 5.72
N ASN A 69 0.25 14.54 4.62
CA ASN A 69 0.46 15.27 3.38
C ASN A 69 0.21 14.43 2.11
N HIS A 70 -0.97 13.84 1.98
CA HIS A 70 -1.31 12.90 0.91
C HIS A 70 -1.14 13.50 -0.49
N LYS A 71 -1.32 14.82 -0.64
CA LYS A 71 -1.16 15.52 -1.92
C LYS A 71 0.24 15.37 -2.51
N ALA A 72 1.27 15.32 -1.65
CA ALA A 72 2.65 15.13 -2.09
C ALA A 72 2.94 13.73 -2.66
N PHE A 73 2.03 12.77 -2.45
CA PHE A 73 2.20 11.38 -2.90
C PHE A 73 1.32 11.02 -4.10
N LEU A 74 0.50 11.96 -4.60
CA LEU A 74 -0.42 11.70 -5.72
C LEU A 74 0.30 11.24 -7.00
N GLU A 75 1.49 11.76 -7.30
CA GLU A 75 2.28 11.34 -8.46
C GLU A 75 2.81 9.91 -8.34
N ARG A 76 2.87 9.37 -7.11
CA ARG A 76 3.28 7.99 -6.83
C ARG A 76 2.10 7.02 -6.75
N ALA A 77 0.88 7.55 -6.71
CA ALA A 77 -0.31 6.74 -6.60
C ALA A 77 -0.51 5.93 -7.89
N LEU A 78 -0.78 4.64 -7.72
CA LEU A 78 -1.24 3.80 -8.82
C LEU A 78 -2.67 4.18 -9.21
N ASP A 79 -3.03 3.92 -10.46
CA ASP A 79 -4.36 4.13 -11.02
C ASP A 79 -5.39 3.11 -10.51
N PHE A 80 -4.97 2.11 -9.75
CA PHE A 80 -5.83 1.09 -9.15
C PHE A 80 -5.55 0.91 -7.66
N ASN A 81 -6.55 0.39 -6.95
CA ASN A 81 -6.44 -0.01 -5.56
C ASN A 81 -6.05 -1.50 -5.44
N ILE A 82 -4.87 -1.78 -4.90
CA ILE A 82 -4.35 -3.15 -4.79
C ILE A 82 -5.19 -4.03 -3.85
N SER A 83 -5.77 -3.46 -2.78
CA SER A 83 -6.59 -4.23 -1.83
C SER A 83 -7.93 -4.67 -2.42
N ILE A 84 -8.50 -3.88 -3.34
CA ILE A 84 -9.67 -4.28 -4.13
C ILE A 84 -9.29 -5.41 -5.09
N ARG A 85 -8.19 -5.26 -5.85
CA ARG A 85 -7.71 -6.29 -6.79
C ARG A 85 -7.44 -7.63 -6.10
N TYR A 86 -6.81 -7.60 -4.93
CA TYR A 86 -6.54 -8.79 -4.14
C TYR A 86 -7.84 -9.52 -3.74
N LYS A 87 -8.87 -8.78 -3.31
CA LYS A 87 -10.19 -9.36 -2.96
C LYS A 87 -10.87 -9.99 -4.17
N GLU A 88 -10.87 -9.32 -5.33
CA GLU A 88 -11.46 -9.83 -6.57
C GLU A 88 -10.85 -11.18 -6.99
N LEU A 89 -9.52 -11.30 -6.91
CA LEU A 89 -8.82 -12.55 -7.25
C LEU A 89 -9.05 -13.65 -6.22
N SER A 90 -9.10 -13.30 -4.93
CA SER A 90 -9.32 -14.27 -3.85
C SER A 90 -10.74 -14.85 -3.83
N GLN A 91 -11.72 -14.14 -4.39
CA GLN A 91 -13.11 -14.62 -4.52
C GLN A 91 -13.33 -15.46 -5.79
N SER A 92 -12.40 -15.40 -6.74
CA SER A 92 -12.47 -16.10 -8.02
C SER A 92 -11.71 -17.43 -8.04
N ALA A 93 -11.12 -17.82 -6.91
CA ALA A 93 -10.32 -19.04 -6.70
C ALA A 93 -11.07 -20.03 -5.81
#